data_AF-A0A814GWU3-F1
#
_entry.id   AF-A0A814GWU3-F1
#
_cell.length_a   1.000
_cell.length_b   1.000
_cell.length_c   1.000
_cell.angle_alpha   90.00
_cell.angle_beta   90.00
_cell.angle_gamma   90.00
#
_symmetry.space_group_name_H-M   'P 1'
#
loop_
_entity.id
_entity.type
_entity.pdbx_description
1 polymer ?
#
loop_
_entity_poly.entity_id
_entity_poly.type
_entity_poly.pdbx_seq_one_letter_code
_entity_poly.pdbx_strand_id
1 'polypeptide(L)'
;MLFRNTWAGALAAAIGLQLLLSIFPMYVHSFMSNYVGQLGFIIVAVLLFYLFGLILVIGAQINAYFFDHIQPFSVGLGTLLSRNLDNENAVLIDGNLQPKDNTSTLIEGLNPLP
;
A
#
# COMPACT_ATOMS: atom_id res chain seq x y z
N MET A 1 21.20 17.94 -7.63
CA MET A 1 21.26 18.38 -6.22
C MET A 1 20.17 17.67 -5.40
N LEU A 2 20.24 16.33 -5.26
CA LEU A 2 19.14 15.53 -4.66
C LEU A 2 19.44 14.98 -3.25
N PHE A 3 20.69 15.02 -2.78
CA PHE A 3 21.05 14.44 -1.48
C PHE A 3 20.71 15.32 -0.25
N ARG A 4 20.44 16.62 -0.44
CA ARG A 4 20.36 17.57 0.68
C ARG A 4 19.04 17.52 1.45
N ASN A 5 17.97 16.96 0.90
CA ASN A 5 16.69 16.82 1.59
C ASN A 5 16.40 15.37 2.07
N THR A 6 17.26 14.40 1.75
CA THR A 6 17.09 12.97 2.09
C THR A 6 17.56 12.64 3.52
N TRP A 7 18.25 13.59 4.14
CA TRP A 7 19.00 13.40 5.37
C TRP A 7 18.12 13.21 6.61
N ALA A 8 16.95 13.84 6.68
CA ALA A 8 16.10 13.80 7.87
C ALA A 8 15.52 12.39 8.13
N GLY A 9 14.98 11.74 7.10
CA GLY A 9 14.47 10.38 7.20
C GLY A 9 15.58 9.34 7.44
N ALA A 10 16.75 9.55 6.81
CA ALA A 10 17.93 8.71 7.05
C ALA A 10 18.45 8.86 8.49
N LEU A 11 18.49 10.08 9.03
CA LEU A 11 18.90 10.35 10.41
C LEU A 11 17.91 9.73 11.41
N ALA A 12 16.60 9.85 11.17
CA ALA A 12 15.58 9.23 12.01
C ALA A 12 15.70 7.70 12.02
N ALA A 13 15.87 7.08 10.85
CA ALA A 13 16.12 5.64 10.76
C ALA A 13 17.43 5.23 11.44
N ALA A 14 18.50 6.01 11.29
CA ALA A 14 19.78 5.74 11.93
C ALA A 14 19.69 5.76 13.45
N ILE A 15 18.97 6.73 14.03
CA ILE A 15 18.75 6.81 15.49
C ILE A 15 17.95 5.59 15.98
N GLY A 16 16.86 5.25 15.29
CA GLY A 16 16.05 4.07 15.64
C GLY A 16 16.87 2.77 15.53
N LEU A 17 17.66 2.64 14.47
CA LEU A 17 18.53 1.49 14.25
C LEU A 17 19.61 1.38 15.32
N GLN A 18 20.23 2.50 15.70
CA GLN A 18 21.25 2.53 16.76
C GLN A 18 20.67 2.05 18.09
N LEU A 19 19.46 2.49 18.45
CA LEU A 19 18.74 2.02 19.64
C LEU A 19 18.46 0.52 19.56
N LEU A 20 17.92 0.04 18.44
CA LEU A 20 17.61 -1.37 18.23
C LEU A 20 18.85 -2.26 18.37
N LEU A 21 19.96 -1.86 17.72
CA LEU A 21 21.23 -2.56 17.78
C LEU A 21 21.90 -2.48 19.15
N SER A 22 21.64 -1.43 19.94
CA SER A 22 22.14 -1.33 21.31
C SER A 22 21.35 -2.19 22.30
N ILE A 23 20.05 -2.39 22.07
CA ILE A 23 19.19 -3.24 22.91
C ILE A 23 19.45 -4.73 22.64
N PHE A 24 19.75 -5.10 21.38
CA PHE A 24 20.03 -6.48 20.99
C PHE A 24 21.09 -7.20 21.84
N PRO A 25 22.31 -6.67 22.07
CA PRO A 25 23.30 -7.33 22.91
C PRO A 25 22.87 -7.43 24.38
N MET A 26 22.06 -6.49 24.87
CA MET A 26 21.48 -6.57 26.22
C MET A 26 20.50 -7.75 26.35
N TYR A 27 19.69 -7.98 25.32
CA TYR A 27 18.85 -9.18 25.22
C TYR A 27 19.72 -10.45 25.20
N VAL A 28 20.74 -10.51 24.35
CA VAL A 28 21.63 -11.68 24.26
C VAL A 28 22.26 -11.97 25.62
N HIS A 29 22.86 -10.97 26.27
CA HIS A 29 23.50 -11.13 27.57
C HIS A 29 22.53 -11.67 28.65
N SER A 30 21.28 -11.23 28.63
CA SER A 30 20.30 -11.59 29.68
C SER A 30 19.63 -12.94 29.44
N PHE A 31 19.42 -13.34 28.18
CA PHE A 31 18.55 -14.47 27.83
C PHE A 31 19.28 -15.66 27.20
N MET A 32 20.51 -15.51 26.68
CA MET A 32 21.25 -16.62 26.04
C MET A 32 21.95 -17.59 27.00
N SER A 33 21.91 -17.39 28.32
CA SER A 33 22.60 -18.30 29.25
C SER A 33 21.96 -19.68 29.36
N ASN A 34 20.70 -19.84 28.91
CA ASN A 34 19.91 -21.04 29.09
C ASN A 34 19.41 -21.60 27.75
N TYR A 35 19.19 -22.92 27.70
CA TYR A 35 18.78 -23.66 26.50
C TYR A 35 17.46 -23.13 25.88
N VAL A 36 16.53 -22.71 26.73
CA VAL A 36 15.27 -22.09 26.30
C VAL A 36 15.50 -20.78 25.55
N GLY A 37 16.47 -19.97 25.97
CA GLY A 37 16.82 -18.72 25.30
C GLY A 37 17.51 -18.94 23.95
N GLN A 38 18.27 -20.04 23.81
CA GLN A 38 18.82 -20.46 22.51
C GLN A 38 17.72 -20.83 21.51
N LEU A 39 16.70 -21.58 21.94
CA LEU A 39 15.55 -21.89 21.08
C LEU A 39 14.71 -20.66 20.76
N GLY A 40 14.52 -19.76 21.73
CA GLY A 40 13.79 -18.49 21.54
C GLY A 40 14.51 -17.47 20.66
N PHE A 41 15.80 -17.65 20.40
CA PHE A 41 16.61 -16.71 19.60
C PHE A 41 16.05 -16.47 18.21
N ILE A 42 15.57 -17.52 17.52
CA ILE A 42 15.05 -17.39 16.15
C ILE A 42 13.83 -16.46 16.13
N ILE A 43 12.94 -16.59 17.13
CA ILE A 43 11.75 -15.75 17.24
C ILE A 43 12.15 -14.29 17.47
N VAL A 44 13.11 -14.05 18.37
CA VAL A 44 13.59 -12.69 18.65
C VAL A 44 14.38 -12.12 17.48
N ALA A 45 15.14 -12.92 16.75
CA ALA A 45 15.84 -12.51 15.54
C ALA A 45 14.85 -12.10 14.44
N VAL A 46 13.78 -12.87 14.23
CA VAL A 46 12.70 -12.49 13.30
C VAL A 46 12.05 -11.18 13.73
N LEU A 47 11.75 -11.02 15.02
CA LEU A 47 11.22 -9.76 15.57
C LEU A 47 12.19 -8.58 15.36
N LEU A 48 13.49 -8.79 15.55
CA LEU A 48 14.53 -7.79 15.32
C LEU A 48 14.56 -7.36 13.86
N PHE A 49 14.56 -8.30 12.91
CA PHE A 49 14.51 -7.99 11.48
C PHE A 49 13.21 -7.29 11.07
N TYR A 50 12.09 -7.67 11.68
CA TYR A 50 10.82 -6.99 11.49
C TYR A 50 10.90 -5.52 11.94
N LEU A 51 11.41 -5.27 13.16
CA LEU A 51 11.60 -3.92 13.68
C LEU A 51 12.61 -3.11 12.84
N PHE A 52 13.69 -3.75 12.39
CA PHE A 52 14.68 -3.15 11.48
C PHE A 52 14.02 -2.66 10.19
N GLY A 53 13.26 -3.52 9.53
CA GLY A 53 12.52 -3.17 8.31
C GLY A 53 11.50 -2.05 8.57
N LEU A 54 10.77 -2.12 9.68
CA LEU A 54 9.79 -1.11 10.07
C LEU A 54 10.44 0.26 10.26
N ILE A 55 11.59 0.34 10.94
CA ILE A 55 12.34 1.59 11.14
C ILE A 55 12.81 2.16 9.80
N LEU A 56 13.29 1.32 8.88
CA LEU A 56 13.67 1.76 7.53
C LEU A 56 12.47 2.30 6.75
N VAL A 57 11.32 1.62 6.81
CA VAL A 57 10.09 2.05 6.15
C VAL A 57 9.58 3.38 6.74
N ILE A 58 9.67 3.57 8.05
CA ILE A 58 9.32 4.85 8.70
C ILE A 58 10.28 5.95 8.26
N GLY A 59 11.59 5.71 8.26
CA GLY A 59 12.58 6.67 7.77
C GLY A 59 12.36 7.05 6.32
N ALA A 60 12.06 6.08 5.47
CA ALA A 60 11.71 6.29 4.07
C ALA A 60 10.41 7.09 3.90
N GLN A 61 9.40 6.86 4.73
CA GLN A 61 8.15 7.64 4.71
C GLN A 61 8.36 9.10 5.13
N ILE A 62 9.12 9.36 6.20
CA ILE A 62 9.49 10.72 6.62
C ILE A 62 10.19 11.44 5.46
N ASN A 63 11.06 10.71 4.78
CA ASN A 63 11.80 11.21 3.64
C ASN A 63 10.89 11.53 2.44
N ALA A 64 9.99 10.61 2.07
CA ALA A 64 9.03 10.79 0.98
C ALA A 64 8.05 11.95 1.25
N TYR A 65 7.58 12.09 2.49
CA TYR A 65 6.70 13.18 2.89
C TYR A 65 7.34 14.56 2.68
N PHE A 66 8.63 14.68 3.01
CA PHE A 66 9.37 15.95 2.89
C PHE A 66 9.80 16.30 1.47
N PHE A 67 10.06 15.30 0.64
CA PHE A 67 10.66 15.52 -0.69
C PHE A 67 9.64 15.57 -1.81
N ASP A 68 8.61 14.75 -1.77
CA ASP A 68 7.72 14.57 -2.92
C ASP A 68 6.35 15.24 -2.76
N HIS A 69 5.87 15.55 -1.54
CA HIS A 69 4.43 15.89 -1.31
C HIS A 69 3.45 14.87 -1.94
N ILE A 70 3.95 13.74 -2.44
CA ILE A 70 3.15 12.66 -2.99
C ILE A 70 2.66 11.87 -1.78
N GLN A 71 1.38 12.03 -1.47
CA GLN A 71 0.70 11.13 -0.54
C GLN A 71 0.85 9.70 -1.10
N PRO A 72 1.47 8.76 -0.36
CA PRO A 72 1.64 7.38 -0.84
C PRO A 72 0.30 6.67 -1.08
N PHE A 73 -0.79 7.23 -0.55
CA PHE A 73 -2.16 6.98 -0.96
C PHE A 73 -2.80 8.30 -1.37
N SER A 74 -2.81 8.64 -2.66
CA SER A 74 -3.58 9.83 -3.11
C SER A 74 -5.10 9.63 -3.04
N VAL A 75 -5.55 8.38 -2.81
CA VAL A 75 -6.96 8.00 -2.65
C VAL A 75 -7.06 6.90 -1.59
N GLY A 76 -7.82 7.14 -0.51
CA GLY A 76 -8.08 6.13 0.51
C GLY A 76 -8.87 4.94 -0.06
N LEU A 77 -8.65 3.73 0.47
CA LEU A 77 -9.31 2.51 0.01
C LEU A 77 -10.85 2.63 -0.01
N GLY A 78 -11.44 3.37 0.94
CA GLY A 78 -12.88 3.64 0.95
C GLY A 78 -13.35 4.46 -0.26
N THR A 79 -12.56 5.45 -0.70
CA THR A 79 -12.86 6.23 -1.90
C THR A 79 -12.68 5.40 -3.17
N LEU A 80 -11.71 4.47 -3.21
CA LEU A 80 -11.56 3.53 -4.33
C LEU A 80 -12.70 2.54 -4.42
N LEU A 81 -13.20 2.06 -3.28
CA LEU A 81 -14.35 1.16 -3.23
C LEU A 81 -15.64 1.88 -3.63
N SER A 82 -15.89 3.08 -3.11
CA SER A 82 -17.04 3.90 -3.51
C SER A 82 -17.04 4.15 -5.02
N ARG A 83 -15.89 4.51 -5.59
CA ARG A 83 -15.77 4.79 -7.03
C ARG A 83 -16.02 3.56 -7.91
N ASN A 84 -15.64 2.36 -7.45
CA ASN A 84 -15.96 1.13 -8.18
C ASN A 84 -17.43 0.77 -8.07
N LEU A 85 -18.04 0.88 -6.88
CA LEU A 85 -19.47 0.64 -6.71
C LEU A 85 -20.30 1.63 -7.53
N ASP A 86 -19.92 2.90 -7.57
CA ASP A 86 -20.58 3.91 -8.41
C ASP A 86 -20.45 3.58 -9.91
N ASN A 87 -19.27 3.11 -10.35
CA ASN A 87 -19.05 2.69 -11.72
C ASN A 87 -19.82 1.41 -12.09
N GLU A 88 -19.88 0.41 -11.21
CA GLU A 88 -20.68 -0.81 -11.41
C GLU A 88 -22.16 -0.45 -11.51
N ASN A 89 -22.66 0.40 -10.61
CA ASN A 89 -24.04 0.87 -10.66
C ASN A 89 -24.32 1.69 -11.92
N ALA A 90 -23.39 2.55 -12.37
CA ALA A 90 -23.55 3.33 -13.61
C ALA A 90 -23.57 2.43 -14.86
N VAL A 91 -22.72 1.39 -14.92
CA VAL A 91 -22.70 0.41 -16.02
C VAL A 91 -23.99 -0.43 -16.04
N LEU A 92 -24.55 -0.77 -14.88
CA LEU A 92 -25.85 -1.47 -14.80
C LEU A 92 -27.03 -0.56 -15.18
N ILE A 93 -26.95 0.74 -14.89
CA ILE A 93 -27.96 1.73 -15.26
C ILE A 93 -27.90 1.99 -16.78
N ASP A 94 -26.71 2.18 -17.36
CA ASP A 94 -26.49 2.43 -18.79
C ASP A 94 -26.77 1.19 -19.65
N GLY A 95 -26.35 0.00 -19.20
CA GLY A 95 -26.64 -1.28 -19.85
C GLY A 95 -28.13 -1.66 -19.85
N ASN A 96 -28.93 -1.05 -18.97
CA ASN A 96 -30.38 -1.23 -18.90
C ASN A 96 -31.16 -0.03 -19.50
N LEU A 97 -30.46 1.00 -19.97
CA LEU A 97 -31.03 2.18 -20.62
C LEU A 97 -30.70 2.29 -22.11
N GLN A 98 -29.94 1.35 -22.69
CA GLN A 98 -29.97 1.16 -24.14
C GLN A 98 -31.39 0.72 -24.53
N PRO A 99 -32.20 1.58 -25.18
CA PRO A 99 -33.44 1.10 -25.76
C PRO A 99 -33.05 0.04 -26.77
N LYS A 100 -33.63 -1.14 -26.63
CA LYS A 100 -33.53 -2.20 -27.62
C LYS A 100 -34.29 -1.72 -28.87
N ASP A 101 -33.65 -0.86 -29.65
CA ASP A 101 -34.08 -0.45 -30.99
C ASP A 101 -34.09 -1.71 -31.86
N ASN A 102 -35.25 -2.35 -31.90
CA ASN A 102 -35.64 -3.34 -32.89
C ASN A 102 -36.55 -2.72 -33.96
N THR A 103 -36.51 -1.40 -34.12
CA THR A 103 -37.29 -0.66 -35.11
C THR A 103 -36.57 -0.51 -36.45
N SER A 104 -35.26 -0.76 -36.49
CA SER A 104 -34.47 -0.76 -37.72
C SER A 104 -34.72 -1.94 -38.66
N THR A 105 -35.41 -3.01 -38.22
CA THR A 105 -35.65 -4.21 -39.06
C THR A 105 -37.07 -4.32 -39.62
N LEU A 106 -38.00 -3.40 -39.29
CA LEU A 106 -39.39 -3.48 -39.76
C LEU A 106 -39.76 -2.46 -40.86
N ILE A 107 -38.84 -1.58 -41.28
CA ILE A 107 -39.09 -0.55 -42.32
C ILE A 107 -38.30 -0.83 -43.62
N GLU A 108 -37.70 -2.01 -43.79
CA GLU A 108 -37.04 -2.43 -45.05
C GLU A 108 -37.90 -3.41 -45.88
N GLY A 109 -39.07 -3.82 -45.39
CA GLY A 109 -39.94 -4.82 -46.03
C GLY A 109 -41.21 -4.29 -46.71
N LEU A 110 -41.42 -2.97 -46.75
CA LEU A 110 -42.66 -2.39 -47.26
C LEU A 110 -42.41 -1.37 -48.39
N ASN A 111 -41.86 -1.85 -49.50
CA ASN A 111 -41.98 -1.14 -50.77
C ASN A 111 -42.65 -2.08 -51.80
N PRO A 112 -43.89 -1.81 -52.25
CA PRO A 112 -44.52 -2.58 -53.30
C PRO A 112 -43.87 -2.25 -54.65
N LEU A 113 -43.58 -3.30 -55.43
CA LEU A 113 -43.18 -3.22 -56.83
C LEU A 113 -44.26 -2.54 -57.67
N PRO A 114 -43.91 -1.50 -58.44
CA PRO A 114 -44.38 -1.38 -59.83
C PRO A 114 -43.24 -1.37 -60.85
#